data_AF-A0A1Y4KZZ9-F1
#
_entry.id   AF-A0A1Y4KZZ9-F1
#
_cell.length_a   1.000
_cell.length_b   1.000
_cell.length_c   1.000
_cell.angle_alpha   90.00
_cell.angle_beta   90.00
_cell.angle_gamma   90.00
#
_symmetry.space_group_name_H-M   'P 1'
#
loop_
_entity.id
_entity.type
_entity.pdbx_description
1 polymer ?
#
loop_
_entity_poly.entity_id
_entity_poly.type
_entity_poly.pdbx_seq_one_letter_code
_entity_poly.pdbx_strand_id
1 'polypeptide(L)'
;MTKETILIRSILGPTRRDIFPMACAVEIVKKLLFYRKIPLDDIRMTKDIYPAVAQQTKKSCQAVARQIERTGNLCWESMDEGQKMQYIGKTIKDIQGPRDMIFYLAFYSYFHKPYYEILENPPWSFCVNKVYIV
;
A
#
# COMPACT_ATOMS: atom_id res chain seq x y z
N MET A 1 6.83 5.12 16.13
CA MET A 1 6.05 5.62 14.98
C MET A 1 6.72 5.10 13.72
N THR A 2 6.03 4.33 12.88
CA THR A 2 6.63 3.69 11.70
C THR A 2 6.69 4.66 10.51
N LYS A 3 7.59 4.43 9.55
CA LYS A 3 7.74 5.28 8.34
C LYS A 3 6.42 5.38 7.57
N GLU A 4 5.66 4.28 7.54
CA GLU A 4 4.36 4.14 6.89
C GLU A 4 3.28 4.99 7.56
N THR A 5 3.36 5.16 8.88
CA THR A 5 2.44 6.06 9.60
C THR A 5 2.66 7.51 9.20
N ILE A 6 3.93 7.93 9.04
CA ILE A 6 4.28 9.28 8.59
C ILE A 6 3.82 9.50 7.16
N LEU A 7 4.05 8.52 6.27
CA LEU A 7 3.62 8.56 4.87
C LEU A 7 2.10 8.71 4.72
N ILE A 8 1.30 7.96 5.49
CA ILE A 8 -0.16 8.11 5.42
C ILE A 8 -0.60 9.48 5.97
N ARG A 9 0.08 10.02 6.98
CA ARG A 9 -0.20 11.37 7.50
C ARG A 9 0.19 12.48 6.54
N SER A 10 1.22 12.30 5.70
CA SER A 10 1.54 13.30 4.67
C SER A 10 0.48 13.39 3.58
N ILE A 11 -0.33 12.33 3.39
CA ILE A 11 -1.47 12.32 2.49
C ILE A 11 -2.71 12.90 3.18
N LEU A 12 -3.08 12.37 4.35
CA LEU A 12 -4.34 12.70 5.01
C LEU A 12 -4.31 13.99 5.84
N GLY A 13 -3.12 14.57 6.06
CA GLY A 13 -2.92 15.67 6.98
C GLY A 13 -3.27 15.32 8.43
N PRO A 14 -3.52 16.34 9.28
CA PRO A 14 -3.93 16.15 10.67
C PRO A 14 -5.29 15.43 10.77
N THR A 15 -5.28 14.14 11.10
CA THR A 15 -6.50 13.35 11.29
C THR A 15 -6.56 12.67 12.66
N ARG A 16 -7.77 12.66 13.24
CA ARG A 16 -8.10 11.88 14.45
C ARG A 16 -8.45 10.42 14.13
N ARG A 17 -8.60 10.08 12.83
CA ARG A 17 -8.90 8.71 12.41
C ARG A 17 -7.73 7.79 12.77
N ASP A 18 -8.08 6.58 13.19
CA ASP A 18 -7.08 5.54 13.40
C ASP A 18 -6.56 5.04 12.04
N ILE A 19 -5.35 5.46 11.69
CA ILE A 19 -4.65 5.06 10.46
C ILE A 19 -3.76 3.84 10.67
N PHE A 20 -3.64 3.35 11.91
CA PHE A 20 -2.66 2.33 12.26
C PHE A 20 -2.88 1.00 11.51
N PRO A 21 -4.11 0.51 11.29
CA PRO A 21 -4.31 -0.72 10.50
C PRO A 21 -3.84 -0.58 9.04
N MET A 22 -4.01 0.60 8.44
CA MET A 22 -3.51 0.86 7.09
C MET A 22 -1.98 0.91 7.06
N ALA A 23 -1.36 1.64 7.99
CA ALA A 23 0.10 1.69 8.10
C ALA A 23 0.71 0.30 8.33
N CYS A 24 0.07 -0.50 9.19
CA CYS A 24 0.44 -1.89 9.44
C CYS A 24 0.33 -2.76 8.19
N ALA A 25 -0.74 -2.59 7.39
CA ALA A 25 -0.92 -3.32 6.14
C ALA A 25 0.20 -2.99 5.13
N VAL A 26 0.54 -1.70 4.98
CA VAL A 26 1.65 -1.24 4.13
C VAL A 26 2.97 -1.86 4.58
N GLU A 27 3.26 -1.86 5.88
CA GLU A 27 4.50 -2.43 6.41
C GLU A 27 4.59 -3.95 6.17
N ILE A 28 3.48 -4.68 6.38
CA ILE A 28 3.40 -6.12 6.12
C ILE A 28 3.63 -6.41 4.64
N VAL A 29 2.94 -5.70 3.75
CA VAL A 29 3.08 -5.90 2.30
C VAL A 29 4.51 -5.61 1.84
N LYS A 30 5.11 -4.52 2.33
CA LYS A 30 6.52 -4.20 2.09
C LYS A 30 7.44 -5.35 2.52
N LYS A 31 7.19 -5.94 3.69
CA LYS A 31 7.94 -7.11 4.21
C LYS A 31 7.77 -8.34 3.30
N LEU A 32 6.55 -8.65 2.89
CA LEU A 32 6.24 -9.78 2.00
C LEU A 32 6.94 -9.63 0.65
N LEU A 33 6.80 -8.46 0.01
CA LEU A 33 7.36 -8.19 -1.31
C LEU A 33 8.89 -8.18 -1.28
N PHE A 34 9.49 -7.38 -0.39
CA PHE A 34 10.90 -7.00 -0.57
C PHE A 34 11.88 -7.80 0.27
N TYR A 35 11.42 -8.35 1.40
CA TYR A 35 12.26 -9.13 2.30
C TYR A 35 12.00 -10.63 2.14
N ARG A 36 10.73 -11.04 2.00
CA ARG A 36 10.36 -12.44 1.76
C ARG A 36 10.28 -12.82 0.29
N LYS A 37 10.40 -11.85 -0.61
CA LYS A 37 10.40 -12.04 -2.08
C LYS A 37 9.15 -12.78 -2.59
N ILE A 38 8.01 -12.56 -1.94
CA ILE A 38 6.73 -13.10 -2.40
C ILE A 38 6.27 -12.27 -3.61
N PRO A 39 5.93 -12.90 -4.75
CA PRO A 39 5.40 -12.19 -5.90
C PRO A 39 4.13 -11.41 -5.58
N LEU A 40 3.95 -10.26 -6.24
CA LEU A 40 2.81 -9.36 -5.99
C LEU A 40 1.45 -10.06 -6.16
N ASP A 41 1.34 -10.91 -7.17
CA ASP A 41 0.12 -11.67 -7.50
C ASP A 41 -0.20 -12.76 -6.49
N ASP A 42 0.81 -13.24 -5.77
CA ASP A 42 0.64 -14.28 -4.74
C ASP A 42 0.20 -13.71 -3.39
N ILE A 43 0.31 -12.39 -3.19
CA ILE A 43 -0.12 -11.73 -1.95
C ILE A 43 -1.64 -11.53 -1.96
N ARG A 44 -2.32 -12.19 -1.02
CA ARG A 44 -3.78 -12.15 -0.87
C ARG A 44 -4.19 -11.37 0.37
N MET A 45 -5.00 -10.33 0.18
CA MET A 45 -5.53 -9.48 1.26
C MET A 45 -6.16 -10.29 2.40
N THR A 46 -7.00 -11.27 2.06
CA THR A 46 -7.79 -12.05 3.02
C THR A 46 -7.01 -13.12 3.76
N LYS A 47 -5.87 -13.57 3.23
CA LYS A 47 -5.05 -14.63 3.83
C LYS A 47 -3.79 -14.10 4.50
N ASP A 48 -3.10 -13.17 3.84
CA ASP A 48 -1.76 -12.75 4.24
C ASP A 48 -1.77 -11.43 5.02
N ILE A 49 -2.70 -10.53 4.71
CA ILE A 49 -2.68 -9.16 5.22
C ILE A 49 -3.67 -8.96 6.36
N TYR A 50 -4.98 -9.15 6.13
CA TYR A 50 -6.00 -8.89 7.15
C TYR A 50 -5.80 -9.71 8.43
N PRO A 51 -5.46 -11.02 8.40
CA PRO A 51 -5.19 -11.77 9.62
C PRO A 51 -3.96 -11.25 10.38
N ALA A 52 -2.89 -10.89 9.67
CA ALA A 52 -1.68 -10.36 10.29
C ALA A 52 -1.91 -8.98 10.93
N VAL A 53 -2.66 -8.09 10.25
CA VAL A 53 -3.04 -6.78 10.81
C VAL A 53 -4.01 -6.96 11.99
N ALA A 54 -4.96 -7.89 11.91
CA ALA A 54 -5.88 -8.21 13.00
C ALA A 54 -5.15 -8.62 14.28
N GLN A 55 -4.15 -9.49 14.15
CA GLN A 55 -3.29 -9.90 15.27
C GLN A 55 -2.55 -8.71 15.90
N GLN A 56 -1.95 -7.83 15.08
CA GLN A 56 -1.20 -6.67 15.58
C GLN A 56 -2.09 -5.59 16.20
N THR A 57 -3.31 -5.43 15.69
CA THR A 57 -4.25 -4.38 16.12
C THR A 57 -5.25 -4.85 17.17
N LYS A 58 -5.25 -6.14 17.50
CA LYS A 58 -6.21 -6.79 18.42
C LYS A 58 -7.66 -6.55 17.99
N LYS A 59 -7.91 -6.55 16.67
CA LYS A 59 -9.23 -6.35 16.05
C LYS A 59 -9.63 -7.61 15.28
N SER A 60 -10.91 -7.75 14.94
CA SER A 60 -11.35 -8.82 14.04
C SER A 60 -10.90 -8.54 12.60
N CYS A 61 -10.68 -9.60 11.81
CA CYS A 61 -10.33 -9.48 10.39
C CYS A 61 -11.36 -8.64 9.61
N GLN A 62 -12.66 -8.77 9.93
CA GLN A 62 -13.72 -8.00 9.29
C GLN A 62 -13.62 -6.50 9.63
N ALA A 63 -13.35 -6.16 10.90
CA ALA A 63 -13.17 -4.76 11.30
C ALA A 63 -11.93 -4.15 10.63
N VAL A 64 -10.85 -4.92 10.53
CA VAL A 64 -9.61 -4.54 9.84
C VAL A 64 -9.85 -4.30 8.36
N ALA A 65 -10.52 -5.21 7.65
CA ALA A 65 -10.82 -5.09 6.24
C ALA A 65 -11.60 -3.80 5.94
N ARG A 66 -12.69 -3.56 6.68
CA ARG A 66 -13.51 -2.33 6.56
C ARG A 66 -12.74 -1.06 6.90
N GLN A 67 -11.80 -1.12 7.84
CA GLN A 67 -11.00 0.05 8.19
C GLN A 67 -9.96 0.34 7.11
N ILE A 68 -9.26 -0.67 6.61
CA ILE A 68 -8.31 -0.55 5.51
C ILE A 68 -9.00 -0.03 4.25
N GLU A 69 -10.19 -0.54 3.92
CA GLU A 69 -10.98 -0.05 2.79
C GLU A 69 -11.30 1.43 2.91
N ARG A 70 -11.90 1.85 4.04
CA ARG A 70 -12.24 3.26 4.28
C ARG A 70 -11.01 4.17 4.29
N THR A 71 -9.91 3.73 4.89
CA THR A 71 -8.67 4.54 4.94
C THR A 71 -7.99 4.59 3.57
N GLY A 72 -8.02 3.50 2.81
CA GLY A 72 -7.47 3.45 1.44
C GLY A 72 -8.22 4.38 0.50
N ASN A 73 -9.55 4.35 0.51
CA ASN A 73 -10.38 5.26 -0.28
C ASN A 73 -10.16 6.72 0.14
N LEU A 74 -10.08 6.98 1.46
CA LEU A 74 -9.79 8.33 1.93
C LEU A 74 -8.40 8.83 1.47
N CYS A 75 -7.38 7.96 1.44
CA CYS A 75 -6.07 8.33 0.90
C CYS A 75 -6.18 8.69 -0.57
N TRP A 76 -6.91 7.90 -1.36
CA TRP A 76 -7.14 8.17 -2.77
C TRP A 76 -7.85 9.52 -3.01
N GLU A 77 -8.93 9.77 -2.28
CA GLU A 77 -9.73 11.00 -2.36
C GLU A 77 -8.97 12.24 -1.90
N SER A 78 -8.05 12.08 -0.93
CA SER A 78 -7.30 13.21 -0.35
C SER A 78 -6.06 13.59 -1.16
N MET A 79 -5.59 12.73 -2.07
CA MET A 79 -4.40 13.03 -2.86
C MET A 79 -4.67 14.04 -3.98
N ASP A 80 -3.84 15.07 -4.05
CA ASP A 80 -3.74 15.94 -5.23
C ASP A 80 -3.01 15.26 -6.39
N GLU A 81 -3.01 15.89 -7.58
CA GLU A 81 -2.34 15.35 -8.76
C GLU A 81 -0.83 15.21 -8.58
N GLY A 82 -0.19 16.10 -7.83
CA GLY A 82 1.24 16.04 -7.52
C GLY A 82 1.58 14.82 -6.67
N GLN A 83 0.78 14.56 -5.63
CA GLN A 83 0.90 13.38 -4.77
C GLN A 83 0.60 12.09 -5.55
N LYS A 84 -0.41 12.08 -6.42
CA LYS A 84 -0.68 10.95 -7.31
C LYS A 84 0.53 10.65 -8.20
N MET A 85 1.15 11.66 -8.80
CA MET A 85 2.38 11.44 -9.58
C MET A 85 3.57 11.01 -8.72
N GLN A 86 3.73 11.57 -7.52
CA GLN A 86 4.82 11.21 -6.60
C GLN A 86 4.76 9.74 -6.15
N TYR A 87 3.58 9.22 -5.83
CA TYR A 87 3.43 7.88 -5.27
C TYR A 87 3.10 6.82 -6.32
N ILE A 88 2.33 7.17 -7.35
CA ILE A 88 1.81 6.23 -8.35
C ILE A 88 2.67 6.30 -9.62
N GLY A 89 2.99 7.50 -10.09
CA GLY A 89 3.80 7.72 -11.30
C GLY A 89 3.01 7.74 -12.60
N LYS A 90 1.67 7.66 -12.52
CA LYS A 90 0.74 7.77 -13.65
C LYS A 90 -0.56 8.43 -13.21
N THR A 91 -1.20 9.14 -14.14
CA THR A 91 -2.57 9.60 -13.99
C THR A 91 -3.52 8.42 -14.21
N ILE A 92 -4.13 7.93 -13.14
CA ILE A 92 -5.18 6.90 -13.20
C ILE A 92 -6.53 7.52 -12.85
N LYS A 93 -7.60 7.05 -13.48
CA LYS A 93 -8.96 7.56 -13.23
C LYS A 93 -9.47 7.17 -11.85
N ASP A 94 -9.21 5.93 -11.43
CA ASP A 94 -9.62 5.41 -10.13
C ASP A 94 -8.74 4.22 -9.71
N ILE A 95 -8.76 3.89 -8.42
CA ILE A 95 -8.15 2.67 -7.87
C ILE A 95 -9.14 1.51 -7.95
N GLN A 96 -8.66 0.29 -8.17
CA GLN A 96 -9.52 -0.91 -8.17
C GLN A 96 -9.91 -1.36 -6.75
N GLY A 97 -9.24 -0.81 -5.74
CA GLY A 97 -9.58 -1.02 -4.34
C GLY A 97 -8.42 -0.69 -3.40
N PRO A 98 -8.58 -0.95 -2.09
CA PRO A 98 -7.57 -0.59 -1.09
C PRO A 98 -6.25 -1.35 -1.26
N ARG A 99 -6.25 -2.49 -1.97
CA ARG A 99 -5.04 -3.25 -2.33
C ARG A 99 -4.04 -2.40 -3.10
N ASP A 100 -4.52 -1.66 -4.10
CA ASP A 100 -3.69 -0.81 -4.95
C ASP A 100 -3.00 0.27 -4.11
N MET A 101 -3.75 0.94 -3.24
CA MET A 101 -3.22 1.95 -2.34
C MET A 101 -2.12 1.39 -1.44
N ILE A 102 -2.32 0.18 -0.89
CA ILE A 102 -1.31 -0.47 -0.05
C ILE A 102 -0.04 -0.76 -0.85
N PHE A 103 -0.16 -1.23 -2.09
CA PHE A 103 1.01 -1.47 -2.94
C PHE A 103 1.73 -0.19 -3.33
N TYR A 104 1.02 0.85 -3.76
CA TYR A 104 1.62 2.13 -4.11
C TYR A 104 2.46 2.67 -2.96
N LEU A 105 1.89 2.69 -1.75
CA LEU A 105 2.57 3.17 -0.55
C LEU A 105 3.70 2.23 -0.10
N ALA A 106 3.57 0.91 -0.27
CA ALA A 106 4.62 -0.05 0.09
C ALA A 106 5.86 0.11 -0.81
N PHE A 107 5.66 0.26 -2.12
CA PHE A 107 6.73 0.52 -3.08
C PHE A 107 7.41 1.86 -2.79
N TYR A 108 6.62 2.93 -2.64
CA TYR A 108 7.17 4.24 -2.34
C TYR A 108 7.91 4.26 -1.00
N SER A 109 7.38 3.60 0.03
CA SER A 109 8.04 3.50 1.34
C SER A 109 9.37 2.73 1.31
N TYR A 110 9.61 1.89 0.30
CA TYR A 110 10.84 1.10 0.18
C TYR A 110 11.85 1.74 -0.78
N PHE A 111 11.39 2.17 -1.97
CA PHE A 111 12.27 2.68 -3.03
C PHE A 111 12.36 4.21 -3.08
N HIS A 112 11.44 4.92 -2.42
CA HIS A 112 11.28 6.37 -2.58
C HIS A 112 11.08 6.80 -4.04
N LYS A 113 10.40 5.95 -4.80
CA LYS A 113 10.08 6.14 -6.23
C LYS A 113 8.62 5.76 -6.48
N PRO A 114 7.98 6.35 -7.52
CA PRO A 114 6.60 6.02 -7.86
C PRO A 114 6.43 4.56 -8.26
N TYR A 115 5.26 4.00 -7.99
CA TYR A 115 4.95 2.59 -8.23
C TYR A 115 5.21 2.14 -9.68
N TYR A 116 4.65 2.85 -10.67
CA TYR A 116 4.79 2.46 -12.08
C TYR A 116 6.21 2.66 -12.61
N GLU A 117 6.98 3.62 -12.09
CA GLU A 117 8.39 3.76 -12.47
C GLU A 117 9.19 2.50 -12.11
N ILE A 118 8.93 1.93 -10.92
CA ILE A 118 9.58 0.69 -10.48
C ILE A 118 9.10 -0.52 -11.29
N LEU A 119 7.82 -0.58 -11.67
CA LEU A 119 7.33 -1.69 -12.50
C LEU A 119 7.92 -1.68 -13.92
N GLU A 120 8.10 -0.49 -14.49
CA GLU A 120 8.68 -0.31 -15.83
C GLU A 120 10.20 -0.53 -15.82
N ASN A 121 10.86 -0.12 -14.74
CA ASN A 121 12.30 -0.24 -14.56
C ASN A 121 12.61 -1.01 -13.27
N PRO A 122 12.30 -2.32 -13.22
CA PRO A 122 12.53 -3.10 -12.02
C PRO A 122 14.02 -3.11 -11.70
N PRO A 123 14.43 -2.83 -10.45
CA PRO A 123 15.79 -3.09 -10.04
C PRO A 123 16.02 -4.57 -10.25
N TRP A 124 17.06 -4.92 -11.01
CA TRP A 124 17.44 -6.25 -11.51
C TRP A 124 17.54 -7.38 -10.45
N SER A 125 17.23 -7.10 -9.19
CA SER A 125 17.10 -8.03 -8.06
C SER A 125 15.65 -8.31 -7.61
N PHE A 126 14.63 -7.78 -8.29
CA PHE A 126 13.22 -8.01 -7.96
C PHE A 126 12.52 -8.87 -9.01
N CYS A 127 12.05 -10.04 -8.57
CA CYS A 127 11.08 -10.87 -9.28
C CYS A 127 9.69 -10.18 -9.25
N VAL A 128 9.57 -9.05 -9.95
CA VAL A 128 8.25 -8.56 -10.36
C VAL A 128 7.90 -9.40 -11.58
N ASN A 129 7.10 -10.45 -11.38
CA ASN A 129 6.70 -11.33 -12.47
C ASN A 129 6.11 -10.49 -13.63
N LYS A 130 6.53 -10.84 -14.84
CA LYS A 130 6.12 -10.27 -16.13
C LYS A 130 4.60 -10.35 -16.34
N VAL A 131 3.79 -9.48 -15.74
CA VAL A 131 2.33 -9.46 -16.03
C VAL A 131 1.73 -8.06 -15.92
N TYR A 132 2.38 -7.01 -16.41
CA TYR A 132 1.71 -5.70 -16.58
C TYR A 132 2.21 -4.93 -17.82
N ILE A 133 2.44 -5.65 -18.92
CA ILE A 133 2.50 -5.06 -20.26
C ILE A 133 1.41 -5.76 -21.08
N VAL A 134 0.22 -5.16 -21.10
CA VAL A 134 -0.77 -5.35 -22.17
C VAL A 134 -1.12 -3.96 -22.67
#